data_AF-A0A7Y6GIH1-F1
#
_entry.id   AF-A0A7Y6GIH1-F1
#
_cell.length_a   1.000
_cell.length_b   1.000
_cell.length_c   1.000
_cell.angle_alpha   90.00
_cell.angle_beta   90.00
_cell.angle_gamma   90.00
#
_symmetry.space_group_name_H-M   'P 1'
#
loop_
_entity.id
_entity.type
_entity.pdbx_description
1 polymer ?
#
loop_
_entity_poly.entity_id
_entity_poly.type
_entity_poly.pdbx_seq_one_letter_code
_entity_poly.pdbx_strand_id
1 'polypeptide(L)'
;MSNAKVLPLHEPADGQGVATCCPPLTERPMTADEAETAARMFKALGDPVRLRLFSAVASHEGGEACVCDISDVGVSQPTVSHHLKKLKEAGL
;
A
#
# COMPACT_ATOMS: atom_id res chain seq x y z
N MET A 1 -25.75 -14.74 -13.10
CA MET A 1 -26.00 -13.28 -12.94
C MET A 1 -25.02 -12.78 -11.90
N SER A 2 -23.89 -12.22 -12.35
CA SER A 2 -22.78 -11.84 -11.47
C SER A 2 -23.08 -10.51 -10.79
N ASN A 3 -23.42 -10.57 -9.50
CA ASN A 3 -23.43 -9.39 -8.64
C ASN A 3 -22.00 -9.06 -8.24
N ALA A 4 -21.26 -8.40 -9.12
CA ALA A 4 -20.09 -7.63 -8.72
C ALA A 4 -20.64 -6.39 -8.02
N LYS A 5 -20.78 -6.45 -6.69
CA LYS A 5 -21.01 -5.26 -5.88
C LYS A 5 -19.79 -4.38 -6.08
N VAL A 6 -19.92 -3.38 -6.97
CA VAL A 6 -18.92 -2.34 -7.19
C VAL A 6 -18.61 -1.77 -5.81
N LEU A 7 -17.40 -2.02 -5.32
CA LEU A 7 -16.93 -1.33 -4.12
C LEU A 7 -16.98 0.17 -4.46
N PRO A 8 -17.60 1.01 -3.62
CA PRO A 8 -17.56 2.44 -3.83
C PRO A 8 -16.08 2.83 -3.82
N LEU A 9 -15.58 3.31 -4.96
CA LEU A 9 -14.28 3.97 -5.02
C LEU A 9 -14.40 5.17 -4.09
N HIS A 10 -13.61 5.17 -3.02
CA HIS A 10 -13.56 6.29 -2.09
C HIS A 10 -13.13 7.51 -2.90
N GLU A 11 -14.04 8.45 -3.12
CA GLU A 11 -13.67 9.75 -3.67
C GLU A 11 -12.69 10.37 -2.67
N PRO A 12 -11.46 10.73 -3.09
CA PRO A 12 -10.49 11.32 -2.19
C PRO A 12 -11.03 12.69 -1.78
N ALA A 13 -11.50 12.77 -0.53
CA ALA A 13 -11.85 14.03 0.09
C ALA A 13 -10.58 14.89 0.15
N ASP A 14 -10.60 15.98 -0.60
CA ASP A 14 -9.99 17.24 -0.26
C ASP A 14 -8.47 17.21 0.02
N GLY A 15 -7.67 17.43 -1.03
CA GLY A 15 -6.48 18.29 -0.95
C GLY A 15 -5.25 17.78 -0.18
N GLN A 16 -5.23 16.58 0.37
CA GLN A 16 -4.01 15.94 0.89
C GLN A 16 -3.51 14.92 -0.12
N GLY A 17 -2.57 15.37 -0.95
CA GLY A 17 -2.00 14.61 -2.05
C GLY A 17 -1.36 13.31 -1.58
N VAL A 18 -2.09 12.21 -1.71
CA VAL A 18 -1.47 10.92 -2.00
C VAL A 18 -0.78 11.12 -3.33
N ALA A 19 0.55 11.23 -3.33
CA ALA A 19 1.32 11.32 -4.56
C ALA A 19 0.95 10.10 -5.41
N THR A 20 0.13 10.30 -6.44
CA THR A 20 -0.38 9.20 -7.24
C THR A 20 0.83 8.64 -7.97
N CYS A 21 1.31 7.47 -7.55
CA CYS A 21 2.53 6.90 -8.10
C CYS A 21 2.39 6.61 -9.60
N CYS A 22 1.17 6.33 -10.06
CA CYS A 22 0.80 6.10 -11.46
C CYS A 22 -0.66 6.51 -11.73
N PRO A 23 -1.02 6.87 -12.99
CA PRO A 23 -2.42 7.05 -13.38
C PRO A 23 -3.22 5.73 -13.31
N PRO A 24 -4.57 5.78 -13.31
CA PRO A 24 -5.40 4.58 -13.34
C PRO A 24 -5.04 3.66 -14.50
N LEU A 25 -4.96 2.35 -14.24
CA LEU A 25 -4.63 1.33 -15.27
C LEU A 25 -5.60 1.32 -16.47
N THR A 26 -6.79 1.91 -16.31
CA THR A 26 -7.83 1.99 -17.34
C THR A 26 -7.74 3.23 -18.23
N GLU A 27 -6.88 4.21 -17.91
CA GLU A 27 -6.80 5.47 -18.65
C GLU A 27 -5.92 5.35 -19.91
N ARG A 28 -4.70 4.83 -19.76
CA ARG A 28 -3.76 4.57 -20.85
C ARG A 28 -2.74 3.49 -20.46
N PRO A 29 -2.02 2.88 -21.41
CA PRO A 29 -0.87 2.04 -21.10
C PRO A 29 0.19 2.81 -20.30
N MET A 30 0.85 2.12 -19.38
CA MET A 30 1.96 2.66 -18.59
C MET A 30 3.18 2.87 -19.48
N THR A 31 3.96 3.91 -19.19
CA THR A 31 5.32 4.02 -19.72
C THR A 31 6.22 2.95 -19.08
N ALA A 32 7.39 2.72 -19.67
CA ALA A 32 8.38 1.79 -19.09
C ALA A 32 8.75 2.21 -17.64
N ASP A 33 9.02 3.49 -17.41
CA ASP A 33 9.43 4.02 -16.10
C ASP A 33 8.31 3.91 -15.04
N GLU A 34 7.06 4.16 -15.44
CA GLU A 34 5.88 3.97 -14.58
C GLU A 34 5.75 2.49 -14.19
N ALA A 35 5.87 1.59 -15.17
CA ALA A 35 5.78 0.15 -14.96
C ALA A 35 6.91 -0.36 -14.05
N GLU A 36 8.13 0.14 -14.21
CA GLU A 36 9.25 -0.19 -13.33
C GLU A 36 9.01 0.26 -11.88
N THR A 37 8.44 1.46 -11.71
CA THR A 37 8.11 2.00 -10.38
C THR A 37 7.03 1.17 -9.71
N ALA A 38 5.93 0.89 -10.41
CA ALA A 38 4.88 0.02 -9.89
C ALA A 38 5.38 -1.40 -9.61
N ALA A 39 6.24 -1.97 -10.47
CA ALA A 39 6.82 -3.28 -10.26
C ALA A 39 7.67 -3.35 -8.98
N ARG A 40 8.44 -2.31 -8.64
CA ARG A 40 9.17 -2.22 -7.37
C ARG A 40 8.21 -2.22 -6.17
N MET A 41 7.14 -1.44 -6.24
CA MET A 41 6.11 -1.38 -5.19
C MET A 41 5.40 -2.74 -5.03
N PHE A 42 4.98 -3.36 -6.13
CA PHE A 42 4.32 -4.67 -6.10
C PHE A 42 5.25 -5.78 -5.60
N LYS A 43 6.54 -5.73 -5.93
CA LYS A 43 7.53 -6.66 -5.38
C LYS A 43 7.64 -6.51 -3.86
N ALA A 44 7.56 -5.29 -3.34
CA ALA A 44 7.49 -5.06 -1.91
C ALA A 44 6.17 -5.56 -1.33
N LEU A 45 5.03 -5.28 -1.95
CA LEU A 45 3.71 -5.72 -1.44
C LEU A 45 3.43 -7.21 -1.62
N GLY A 46 4.18 -7.93 -2.46
CA GLY A 46 3.99 -9.37 -2.71
C GLY A 46 4.32 -10.31 -1.54
N ASP A 47 4.73 -9.77 -0.39
CA ASP A 47 4.94 -10.53 0.84
C ASP A 47 3.73 -10.39 1.78
N PRO A 48 3.14 -11.51 2.25
CA PRO A 48 1.92 -11.46 3.05
C PRO A 48 2.04 -10.64 4.34
N VAL A 49 3.21 -10.64 4.98
CA VAL A 49 3.44 -9.87 6.22
C VAL A 49 3.54 -8.39 5.90
N ARG A 50 4.27 -8.02 4.84
CA ARG A 50 4.37 -6.62 4.40
C ARG A 50 3.01 -6.06 3.98
N LEU A 51 2.20 -6.85 3.26
CA LEU A 51 0.87 -6.44 2.84
C LEU A 51 -0.06 -6.20 4.04
N ARG A 52 -0.03 -7.09 5.04
CA ARG A 52 -0.80 -6.91 6.28
C ARG A 52 -0.36 -5.69 7.07
N LEU A 53 0.95 -5.47 7.21
CA LEU A 53 1.50 -4.27 7.86
C LEU A 53 1.08 -2.99 7.14
N PHE A 54 1.23 -2.95 5.81
CA PHE A 54 0.82 -1.81 4.99
C PHE A 54 -0.68 -1.52 5.14
N SER A 55 -1.52 -2.57 5.07
CA SER A 55 -2.97 -2.43 5.27
C SER A 55 -3.33 -1.92 6.66
N ALA A 56 -2.61 -2.36 7.71
CA ALA A 56 -2.86 -1.92 9.07
C ALA A 56 -2.55 -0.42 9.26
N VAL A 57 -1.42 0.05 8.72
CA VAL A 57 -1.04 1.47 8.74
C VAL A 57 -2.03 2.31 7.93
N ALA A 58 -2.34 1.89 6.70
CA ALA A 58 -3.26 2.63 5.81
C ALA A 58 -4.70 2.71 6.34
N SER A 59 -5.11 1.78 7.20
CA SER A 59 -6.45 1.76 7.80
C SER A 59 -6.53 2.53 9.12
N HIS A 60 -5.40 3.04 9.64
CA HIS A 60 -5.34 3.77 10.89
C HIS A 60 -5.79 5.21 10.69
N GLU A 61 -6.57 5.76 11.64
CA GLU A 61 -6.93 7.18 11.63
C GLU A 61 -5.65 8.03 11.63
N GLY A 62 -5.56 8.98 10.69
CA GLY A 62 -4.39 9.84 10.51
C GLY A 62 -3.26 9.26 9.66
N GLY A 63 -3.36 8.01 9.20
CA GLY A 63 -2.35 7.38 8.32
C GLY A 63 -1.03 7.01 9.01
N GLU A 64 -0.99 7.10 10.34
CA GLU A 64 0.14 6.71 11.17
C GLU A 64 -0.33 5.70 12.21
N ALA A 65 0.44 4.64 12.41
CA ALA A 65 0.17 3.66 13.45
C ALA A 65 1.43 3.42 14.28
N CYS A 66 1.28 3.27 15.60
CA CYS A 66 2.40 2.89 16.42
C CYS A 66 2.83 1.45 16.07
N VAL A 67 4.12 1.16 16.12
CA VAL A 67 4.64 -0.19 15.90
C VAL A 67 4.00 -1.21 16.85
N CYS A 68 3.60 -0.76 18.05
CA CYS A 68 2.89 -1.56 19.04
C CYS A 68 1.50 -2.00 18.54
N ASP A 69 0.79 -1.12 17.82
CA ASP A 69 -0.60 -1.34 17.38
C ASP A 69 -0.68 -2.25 16.15
N ILE A 70 0.39 -2.31 15.36
CA ILE A 70 0.47 -3.12 14.12
C ILE A 70 1.28 -4.42 14.31
N SER A 71 1.79 -4.68 15.51
CA SER A 71 2.65 -5.83 15.79
C SER A 71 1.92 -7.17 15.88
N ASP A 72 0.59 -7.18 15.91
CA ASP A 72 -0.25 -8.40 15.90
C ASP A 72 -0.38 -9.05 14.50
N VAL A 73 0.70 -9.01 13.71
CA VAL A 73 0.77 -9.63 12.38
C VAL A 73 1.39 -11.03 12.42
N GLY A 74 1.72 -11.56 13.60
CA GLY A 74 2.27 -12.90 13.78
C GLY A 74 3.78 -13.00 13.54
N VAL A 75 4.52 -11.88 13.59
CA VAL A 75 5.98 -11.85 13.51
C VAL A 75 6.59 -11.03 14.64
N SER A 76 7.86 -11.29 14.98
CA SER A 76 8.57 -10.56 16.03
C SER A 76 8.78 -9.09 15.68
N GLN A 77 8.89 -8.21 16.69
CA GLN A 77 9.12 -6.76 16.49
C GLN A 77 10.39 -6.41 15.68
N PRO A 78 11.55 -7.11 15.83
CA PRO A 78 12.70 -6.93 14.93
C PRO A 78 12.37 -7.24 13.47
N THR A 79 11.48 -8.20 13.22
CA THR A 79 11.00 -8.56 11.89
C THR A 79 10.08 -7.48 11.33
N VAL A 80 9.22 -6.87 12.15
CA VAL A 80 8.36 -5.74 11.74
C VAL A 80 9.18 -4.55 11.22
N SER A 81 10.20 -4.11 11.96
CA SER A 81 11.06 -2.99 11.54
C SER A 81 11.76 -3.26 10.20
N HIS A 82 12.20 -4.50 9.97
CA HIS A 82 12.80 -4.91 8.70
C HIS A 82 11.81 -4.82 7.53
N HIS A 83 10.57 -5.26 7.75
CA HIS A 83 9.51 -5.19 6.76
C HIS A 83 9.11 -3.76 6.43
N LEU A 84 8.97 -2.89 7.43
CA LEU A 84 8.68 -1.45 7.24
C LEU A 84 9.79 -0.74 6.47
N LYS A 85 11.07 -1.04 6.76
CA LYS A 85 12.20 -0.50 6.01
C LYS A 85 12.12 -0.86 4.51
N LYS A 86 11.79 -2.11 4.20
CA LYS A 86 11.63 -2.57 2.80
C LYS A 86 10.47 -1.90 2.07
N LEU A 87 9.37 -1.61 2.77
CA LEU A 87 8.25 -0.84 2.21
C LEU A 87 8.70 0.58 1.87
N LYS A 88 9.38 1.26 2.81
CA LYS A 88 9.93 2.60 2.60
C LYS A 88 10.94 2.67 1.45
N GLU A 89 11.84 1.70 1.34
CA GLU A 89 12.81 1.60 0.24
C GLU A 89 12.13 1.41 -1.13
N ALA A 90 10.90 0.88 -1.16
CA ALA A 90 10.10 0.75 -2.37
C ALA A 90 9.24 2.00 -2.67
N GLY A 91 9.31 3.05 -1.84
CA GLY A 91 8.55 4.28 -2.03
C GLY A 91 7.11 4.24 -1.49
N LEU A 92 6.84 3.34 -0.54
CA LEU A 92 5.55 3.19 0.16
C LEU A 92 5.58 3.82 1.55
#